data_AF-A0A3D0W3Z3-F1
#
_entry.id   AF-A0A3D0W3Z3-F1
#
_cell.length_a   1.000
_cell.length_b   1.000
_cell.length_c   1.000
_cell.angle_alpha   90.00
_cell.angle_beta   90.00
_cell.angle_gamma   90.00
#
_symmetry.space_group_name_H-M   'P 1'
#
loop_
_entity.id
_entity.type
_entity.pdbx_description
1 polymer ?
#
loop_
_entity_poly.entity_id
_entity_poly.type
_entity_poly.pdbx_seq_one_letter_code
_entity_poly.pdbx_strand_id
1 'polypeptide(L)'
;MNNLKASFENLFKNKKRFVLVIVHLGLAFLFWIGMFLPFLVGETIINGHVSLAFMFVNLRTMVVLVYFVMLLLYTYTVLASSEKNAKSLFLLQAIISSMILFWGVFVVQIGDTGGKLGVGFLLEFILLGLIWFTYIKENMVNTLIDKYVKTENPTTV
;
A
#
# COMPACT_ATOMS: atom_id res chain seq x y z
N MET A 1 -14.11 -22.76 5.94
CA MET A 1 -12.69 -23.11 5.75
C MET A 1 -12.41 -23.78 4.41
N ASN A 2 -13.23 -24.73 3.95
CA ASN A 2 -13.03 -25.42 2.65
C ASN A 2 -13.01 -24.48 1.42
N ASN A 3 -13.84 -23.43 1.41
CA ASN A 3 -13.87 -22.47 0.31
C ASN A 3 -12.63 -21.57 0.24
N LEU A 4 -12.00 -21.26 1.38
CA LEU A 4 -10.77 -20.46 1.45
C LEU A 4 -9.57 -21.22 0.89
N LYS A 5 -9.48 -22.52 1.21
CA LYS A 5 -8.44 -23.41 0.68
C LYS A 5 -8.57 -23.55 -0.84
N ALA A 6 -9.80 -23.77 -1.34
CA ALA A 6 -10.06 -23.86 -2.78
C ALA A 6 -9.74 -22.56 -3.54
N SER A 7 -10.08 -21.39 -2.97
CA SER A 7 -9.70 -20.10 -3.56
C SER A 7 -8.19 -19.87 -3.57
N PHE A 8 -7.48 -20.30 -2.52
CA PHE A 8 -6.03 -20.23 -2.47
C PHE A 8 -5.41 -21.10 -3.56
N GLU A 9 -5.83 -22.36 -3.68
CA GLU A 9 -5.38 -23.26 -4.75
C GLU A 9 -5.69 -22.70 -6.15
N ASN A 10 -6.85 -22.07 -6.34
CA ASN A 10 -7.20 -21.39 -7.60
C ASN A 10 -6.33 -20.16 -7.88
N LEU A 11 -5.93 -19.43 -6.84
CA LEU A 11 -5.00 -18.31 -6.97
C LEU A 11 -3.64 -18.79 -7.51
N PHE A 12 -3.11 -19.90 -6.98
CA PHE A 12 -1.84 -20.49 -7.44
C PHE A 12 -1.90 -21.02 -8.88
N LYS A 13 -3.06 -21.56 -9.30
CA LYS A 13 -3.26 -22.02 -10.67
C LYS A 13 -3.21 -20.87 -11.68
N ASN A 14 -3.69 -19.69 -11.30
CA ASN A 14 -3.58 -18.49 -12.13
C ASN A 14 -2.33 -17.67 -11.75
N LYS A 15 -1.16 -18.12 -12.23
CA LYS A 15 0.16 -17.51 -11.97
C LYS A 15 0.15 -15.98 -12.20
N LYS A 16 -0.53 -15.49 -13.24
CA LYS A 16 -0.63 -14.06 -13.54
C LYS A 16 -1.37 -13.29 -12.45
N ARG A 17 -2.56 -13.76 -12.08
CA ARG A 17 -3.36 -13.16 -11.00
C ARG A 17 -2.63 -13.19 -9.66
N PHE A 18 -1.94 -14.30 -9.37
CA PHE A 18 -1.12 -14.44 -8.17
C PHE A 18 -0.03 -13.38 -8.09
N VAL A 19 0.75 -13.20 -9.17
CA VAL A 19 1.81 -12.19 -9.21
C VAL A 19 1.24 -10.78 -9.06
N LEU A 20 0.13 -10.45 -9.72
CA LEU A 20 -0.52 -9.14 -9.58
C LEU A 20 -0.95 -8.86 -8.13
N VAL A 21 -1.55 -9.85 -7.46
CA VAL A 21 -1.94 -9.77 -6.05
C VAL A 21 -0.72 -9.54 -5.15
N ILE A 22 0.38 -10.26 -5.40
CA ILE A 22 1.64 -10.07 -4.65
C ILE A 22 2.19 -8.66 -4.87
N VAL A 23 2.15 -8.14 -6.09
CA VAL A 23 2.60 -6.77 -6.39
C VAL A 23 1.76 -5.75 -5.59
N HIS A 24 0.44 -5.87 -5.61
CA HIS A 24 -0.44 -4.98 -4.85
C HIS A 24 -0.21 -5.07 -3.34
N LEU A 25 -0.15 -6.30 -2.79
CA LEU A 25 0.15 -6.52 -1.37
C LEU A 25 1.53 -5.98 -0.99
N GLY A 26 2.53 -6.26 -1.81
CA GLY A 26 3.91 -5.81 -1.58
C GLY A 26 4.01 -4.29 -1.58
N LEU A 27 3.39 -3.61 -2.55
CA LEU A 27 3.37 -2.14 -2.60
C LEU A 27 2.65 -1.54 -1.39
N ALA A 28 1.46 -2.04 -1.06
CA ALA A 28 0.70 -1.54 0.07
C ALA A 28 1.42 -1.81 1.42
N PHE A 29 2.05 -2.98 1.57
CA PHE A 29 2.80 -3.33 2.76
C PHE A 29 4.10 -2.51 2.89
N LEU A 30 4.84 -2.31 1.79
CA LEU A 30 6.01 -1.43 1.78
C LEU A 30 5.64 0.01 2.10
N PHE A 31 4.49 0.50 1.59
CA PHE A 31 3.99 1.82 1.95
C PHE A 31 3.67 1.89 3.45
N TRP A 32 3.04 0.84 3.99
CA TRP A 32 2.76 0.74 5.42
C TRP A 32 4.03 0.76 6.28
N ILE A 33 5.09 0.04 5.90
CA ILE A 33 6.40 0.12 6.54
C ILE A 33 7.00 1.53 6.40
N GLY A 34 6.88 2.13 5.21
CA GLY A 34 7.34 3.49 4.90
C GLY A 34 6.82 4.51 5.91
N MET A 35 5.53 4.40 6.28
CA MET A 35 4.90 5.27 7.27
C MET A 35 5.57 5.25 8.65
N PHE A 36 6.32 4.21 9.00
CA PHE A 36 7.09 4.13 10.26
C PHE A 36 8.50 4.70 10.17
N LEU A 37 9.09 4.82 8.97
CA LEU A 37 10.47 5.28 8.80
C LEU A 37 10.74 6.65 9.43
N PRO A 38 9.81 7.63 9.36
CA PRO A 38 10.01 8.91 10.04
C PRO A 38 10.11 8.82 11.58
N PHE A 39 9.59 7.76 12.20
CA PHE A 39 9.67 7.55 13.65
C PHE A 39 11.01 6.92 14.10
N LEU A 40 11.72 6.24 13.20
CA LEU A 40 13.02 5.62 13.52
C LEU A 40 14.15 6.64 13.71
N VAL A 41 13.98 7.86 13.17
CA VAL A 41 14.97 8.95 13.27
C VAL A 41 14.80 9.75 14.59
N GLY A 42 13.83 9.39 15.43
CA GLY A 42 13.54 10.06 16.69
C GLY A 42 12.66 11.29 16.52
N GLU A 43 11.83 11.57 17.53
CA GLU A 43 11.01 12.78 17.56
C GLU A 43 11.92 14.00 17.71
N THR A 44 11.99 14.86 16.68
CA THR A 44 12.39 16.25 16.91
C THR A 44 11.30 16.88 17.75
N ILE A 45 11.50 16.91 19.06
CA ILE A 45 10.66 17.65 20.00
C ILE A 45 10.76 19.13 19.60
N ILE A 46 9.73 19.66 18.95
CA ILE A 46 9.65 21.07 18.61
C ILE A 46 9.20 21.83 19.86
N ASN A 47 10.16 22.50 20.52
CA ASN A 47 9.94 23.59 21.48
C ASN A 47 8.94 23.34 22.65
N GLY A 48 8.90 22.14 23.24
CA GLY A 48 8.33 21.95 24.59
C GLY A 48 6.85 22.33 24.80
N HIS A 49 6.10 22.62 23.74
CA HIS A 49 4.69 22.96 23.79
C HIS A 49 3.87 21.78 23.29
N VAL A 50 2.86 21.38 24.08
CA VAL A 50 1.82 20.43 23.65
C VAL A 50 0.93 21.14 22.62
N SER A 51 1.43 21.23 21.40
CA SER A 51 0.70 21.74 20.24
C SER A 51 -0.15 20.62 19.65
N LEU A 52 -1.08 20.95 18.75
CA LEU A 52 -1.85 20.00 17.92
C LEU A 52 -1.02 18.80 17.38
N ALA A 53 0.31 18.93 17.28
CA ALA A 53 1.28 17.84 17.11
C ALA A 53 0.97 16.57 17.92
N PHE A 54 0.55 16.66 19.18
CA PHE A 54 0.24 15.47 20.01
C PHE A 54 -1.08 14.79 19.59
N MET A 55 -2.07 15.56 19.13
CA MET A 55 -3.26 15.03 18.46
C MET A 55 -2.90 14.35 17.14
N PHE A 56 -1.89 14.88 16.43
CA PHE A 56 -1.43 14.36 15.15
C PHE A 56 -0.61 13.06 15.26
N VAL A 57 0.12 12.84 16.36
CA VAL A 57 0.76 11.53 16.64
C VAL A 57 -0.31 10.46 16.85
N ASN A 58 -1.37 10.76 17.61
CA ASN A 58 -2.50 9.84 17.82
C ASN A 58 -3.28 9.59 16.52
N LEU A 59 -3.53 10.64 15.72
CA LEU A 59 -4.20 10.53 14.43
C LEU A 59 -3.37 9.69 13.44
N ARG A 60 -2.06 9.92 13.34
CA ARG A 60 -1.16 9.16 12.47
C ARG A 60 -1.09 7.69 12.90
N THR A 61 -1.02 7.40 14.19
CA THR A 61 -1.04 6.04 14.72
C THR A 61 -2.35 5.31 14.40
N MET A 62 -3.50 6.01 14.55
CA MET A 62 -4.79 5.47 14.12
C MET A 62 -4.83 5.17 12.63
N VAL A 63 -4.33 6.08 11.78
CA VAL A 63 -4.30 5.89 10.33
C VAL A 63 -3.44 4.69 9.93
N VAL A 64 -2.28 4.50 10.57
CA VAL A 64 -1.42 3.34 10.37
C VAL A 64 -2.13 2.02 10.72
N LEU A 65 -2.89 1.99 11.82
CA LEU A 65 -3.69 0.82 12.22
C LEU A 65 -4.84 0.55 11.24
N VAL A 66 -5.57 1.59 10.82
CA VAL A 66 -6.64 1.47 9.82
C VAL A 66 -6.09 0.93 8.50
N TYR A 67 -4.93 1.44 8.08
CA TYR A 67 -4.26 0.98 6.87
C TYR A 67 -3.85 -0.50 6.95
N PHE A 68 -3.37 -0.94 8.13
CA PHE A 68 -3.08 -2.36 8.38
C PHE A 68 -4.33 -3.23 8.31
N VAL A 69 -5.44 -2.81 8.92
CA VAL A 69 -6.73 -3.52 8.81
C VAL A 69 -7.18 -3.61 7.35
N MET A 70 -6.97 -2.55 6.57
CA MET A 70 -7.27 -2.58 5.14
C MET A 70 -6.40 -3.56 4.35
N LEU A 71 -5.12 -3.72 4.69
CA LEU A 71 -4.24 -4.74 4.12
C LEU A 71 -4.77 -6.15 4.38
N LEU A 72 -5.24 -6.41 5.61
CA LEU A 72 -5.86 -7.68 5.97
C LEU A 72 -7.18 -7.90 5.21
N LEU A 73 -8.03 -6.87 5.12
CA LEU A 73 -9.28 -6.93 4.35
C LEU A 73 -9.04 -7.13 2.85
N TYR A 74 -8.03 -6.49 2.28
CA TYR A 74 -7.64 -6.70 0.90
C TYR A 74 -7.22 -8.16 0.67
N THR A 75 -6.35 -8.69 1.53
CA THR A 75 -5.93 -10.10 1.47
C THR A 75 -7.15 -11.03 1.55
N TYR A 76 -8.04 -10.78 2.51
CA TYR A 76 -9.25 -11.56 2.69
C TYR A 76 -10.18 -11.51 1.46
N THR A 77 -10.43 -10.33 0.88
CA THR A 77 -11.31 -10.17 -0.29
C THR A 77 -10.73 -10.82 -1.55
N VAL A 78 -9.41 -10.78 -1.72
CA VAL A 78 -8.71 -11.52 -2.77
C VAL A 78 -8.90 -13.02 -2.60
N LEU A 79 -8.74 -13.53 -1.37
CA LEU A 79 -8.95 -14.95 -1.04
C LEU A 79 -10.42 -15.37 -1.11
N ALA A 80 -11.35 -14.45 -0.87
CA ALA A 80 -12.79 -14.67 -1.07
C ALA A 80 -13.20 -14.59 -2.55
N SER A 81 -12.23 -14.43 -3.48
CA SER A 81 -12.45 -14.30 -4.92
C SER A 81 -13.36 -13.13 -5.33
N SER A 82 -13.49 -12.10 -4.49
CA SER A 82 -14.30 -10.92 -4.77
C SER A 82 -13.46 -9.81 -5.41
N GLU A 83 -13.23 -9.92 -6.72
CA GLU A 83 -12.32 -9.02 -7.46
C GLU A 83 -12.74 -7.55 -7.41
N LYS A 84 -14.04 -7.27 -7.53
CA LYS A 84 -14.56 -5.89 -7.45
C LYS A 84 -14.25 -5.26 -6.09
N ASN A 85 -14.45 -6.01 -5.00
CA ASN A 85 -14.18 -5.53 -3.66
C ASN A 85 -12.69 -5.36 -3.39
N ALA A 86 -11.85 -6.29 -3.87
CA ALA A 86 -10.41 -6.18 -3.79
C ALA A 86 -9.88 -4.92 -4.51
N LYS A 87 -10.37 -4.64 -5.73
CA LYS A 87 -10.02 -3.42 -6.47
C LYS A 87 -10.47 -2.15 -5.75
N SER A 88 -11.68 -2.13 -5.20
CA SER A 88 -12.19 -0.99 -4.41
C SER A 88 -11.36 -0.74 -3.15
N LEU A 89 -10.96 -1.80 -2.44
CA LEU A 89 -10.10 -1.68 -1.26
C LEU A 89 -8.71 -1.16 -1.62
N PHE A 90 -8.13 -1.64 -2.73
CA PHE A 90 -6.84 -1.13 -3.20
C PHE A 90 -6.91 0.34 -3.64
N LEU A 91 -7.99 0.76 -4.30
CA LEU A 91 -8.23 2.18 -4.58
C LEU A 91 -8.31 3.01 -3.29
N LEU A 92 -9.05 2.52 -2.29
CA LEU A 92 -9.18 3.23 -1.02
C LEU A 92 -7.83 3.33 -0.30
N GLN A 93 -6.98 2.30 -0.38
CA GLN A 93 -5.59 2.36 0.09
C GLN A 93 -4.78 3.42 -0.68
N ALA A 94 -4.92 3.52 -2.00
CA ALA A 94 -4.24 4.54 -2.80
C ALA A 94 -4.67 5.97 -2.41
N ILE A 95 -5.96 6.18 -2.17
CA ILE A 95 -6.51 7.47 -1.72
C ILE A 95 -5.96 7.82 -0.34
N ILE A 96 -6.02 6.90 0.62
CA ILE A 96 -5.51 7.13 1.98
C ILE A 96 -4.00 7.39 1.95
N SER A 97 -3.24 6.62 1.18
CA SER A 97 -1.80 6.83 0.97
C SER A 97 -1.50 8.22 0.43
N SER A 98 -2.30 8.70 -0.52
CA SER A 98 -2.19 10.05 -1.07
C SER A 98 -2.46 11.10 0.01
N MET A 99 -3.54 10.92 0.79
CA MET A 99 -3.89 11.84 1.88
C MET A 99 -2.76 11.92 2.92
N ILE A 100 -2.15 10.79 3.29
CA ILE A 100 -1.02 10.74 4.24
C ILE A 100 0.19 11.48 3.69
N LEU A 101 0.53 11.26 2.42
CA LEU A 101 1.68 11.91 1.80
C LEU A 101 1.48 13.42 1.68
N PHE A 102 0.32 13.88 1.19
CA PHE A 102 -0.01 15.31 1.12
C PHE A 102 -0.08 15.96 2.50
N TRP A 103 -0.62 15.24 3.48
CA TRP A 103 -0.59 15.68 4.87
C TRP A 103 0.84 15.85 5.39
N GLY A 104 1.73 14.90 5.11
CA GLY A 104 3.15 15.00 5.43
C GLY A 104 3.80 16.25 4.82
N VAL A 105 3.51 16.55 3.55
CA VAL A 105 3.99 17.78 2.89
C VAL A 105 3.46 19.03 3.57
N PHE A 106 2.16 19.08 3.87
CA PHE A 106 1.50 20.24 4.47
C PHE A 106 2.05 20.56 5.87
N VAL A 107 2.24 19.54 6.70
CA VAL A 107 2.80 19.69 8.05
C VAL A 107 4.24 20.23 7.99
N VAL A 108 5.06 19.71 7.07
CA VAL A 108 6.43 20.20 6.89
C VAL A 108 6.46 21.67 6.44
N GLN A 109 5.56 22.09 5.55
CA GLN A 109 5.51 23.47 5.07
C GLN A 109 5.05 24.50 6.11
N ILE A 110 4.18 24.10 7.05
CA ILE A 110 3.57 25.03 8.01
C ILE A 110 4.31 25.08 9.35
N GLY A 111 4.98 23.98 9.75
CA GLY A 111 5.39 23.82 11.15
C GLY A 111 6.87 23.68 11.44
N ASP A 112 7.73 23.27 10.48
CA ASP A 112 9.07 22.81 10.83
C ASP A 112 10.13 23.13 9.76
N THR A 113 10.91 24.20 9.97
CA THR A 113 12.09 24.53 9.17
C THR A 113 13.20 23.46 9.27
N GLY A 114 13.09 22.50 10.20
CA GLY A 114 13.97 21.34 10.34
C GLY A 114 13.48 20.07 9.63
N GLY A 115 12.24 20.06 9.12
CA GLY A 115 11.62 18.94 8.42
C GLY A 115 12.24 18.69 7.05
N LYS A 116 13.46 18.14 7.00
CA LYS A 116 14.08 17.70 5.75
C LYS A 116 13.22 16.60 5.16
N LEU A 117 12.89 16.71 3.87
CA LEU A 117 12.33 15.61 3.07
C LEU A 117 13.33 14.45 3.10
N GLY A 118 13.16 13.56 4.07
CA GLY A 118 14.05 12.43 4.30
C GLY A 118 13.86 11.33 3.26
N VAL A 119 14.76 10.34 3.29
CA VAL A 119 14.69 9.17 2.41
C VAL A 119 13.34 8.44 2.51
N GLY A 120 12.72 8.43 3.70
CA GLY A 120 11.38 7.86 3.91
C GLY A 120 10.30 8.57 3.09
N PHE A 121 10.34 9.90 3.00
CA PHE A 121 9.39 10.66 2.19
C PHE A 121 9.54 10.38 0.69
N LEU A 122 10.78 10.33 0.20
CA LEU A 122 11.05 9.97 -1.20
C LEU A 122 10.56 8.55 -1.51
N LEU A 123 10.79 7.61 -0.59
CA LEU A 123 10.32 6.24 -0.73
C LEU A 123 8.79 6.16 -0.76
N GLU A 124 8.09 6.83 0.16
CA GLU A 124 6.62 6.91 0.17
C GLU A 124 6.09 7.52 -1.13
N PHE A 125 6.74 8.57 -1.66
CA PHE A 125 6.36 9.18 -2.93
C PHE A 125 6.49 8.21 -4.11
N ILE A 126 7.61 7.48 -4.19
CA ILE A 126 7.83 6.46 -5.22
C ILE A 126 6.80 5.34 -5.09
N LEU A 127 6.57 4.83 -3.88
CA LEU A 127 5.59 3.77 -3.61
C LEU A 127 4.17 4.22 -3.96
N LEU A 128 3.79 5.45 -3.64
CA LEU A 128 2.50 6.03 -4.02
C LEU A 128 2.34 6.10 -5.54
N GLY A 129 3.39 6.55 -6.24
CA GLY A 129 3.42 6.55 -7.70
C GLY A 129 3.24 5.15 -8.28
N LEU A 130 3.89 4.14 -7.68
CA LEU A 130 3.73 2.74 -8.08
C LEU A 130 2.32 2.21 -7.78
N ILE A 131 1.73 2.51 -6.62
CA ILE A 131 0.36 2.12 -6.26
C ILE A 131 -0.63 2.65 -7.30
N TRP A 132 -0.57 3.95 -7.60
CA TRP A 132 -1.42 4.57 -8.61
C TRP A 132 -1.16 4.02 -10.02
N PHE A 133 0.10 3.81 -10.38
CA PHE A 133 0.45 3.20 -11.66
C PHE A 133 -0.15 1.79 -11.79
N THR A 134 -0.03 0.95 -10.75
CA THR A 134 -0.59 -0.40 -10.76
C THR A 134 -2.11 -0.41 -10.80
N TYR A 135 -2.76 0.59 -10.20
CA TYR A 135 -4.20 0.74 -10.25
C TYR A 135 -4.72 1.23 -11.61
N ILE A 136 -4.15 2.31 -12.15
CA ILE A 136 -4.63 2.95 -13.40
C ILE A 136 -4.19 2.17 -14.64
N LYS A 137 -2.96 1.66 -14.65
CA LYS A 137 -2.33 0.99 -15.80
C LYS A 137 -2.18 -0.51 -15.55
N GLU A 138 -3.19 -1.13 -14.93
CA GLU A 138 -3.23 -2.57 -14.65
C GLU A 138 -2.94 -3.42 -15.91
N ASN A 139 -3.42 -3.01 -17.09
CA ASN A 139 -3.13 -3.68 -18.36
C ASN A 139 -1.64 -3.70 -18.73
N MET A 140 -0.90 -2.62 -18.44
CA MET A 140 0.55 -2.56 -18.69
C MET A 140 1.30 -3.44 -17.70
N VAL A 141 0.87 -3.44 -16.43
CA VAL A 141 1.42 -4.35 -15.40
C VAL A 141 1.18 -5.80 -15.79
N ASN A 142 -0.03 -6.13 -16.25
CA ASN A 142 -0.37 -7.44 -16.77
C ASN A 142 0.51 -7.84 -17.96
N THR A 143 0.79 -6.92 -18.88
CA THR A 143 1.68 -7.16 -20.03
C THR A 143 3.13 -7.41 -19.59
N LEU A 144 3.60 -6.65 -18.58
CA LEU A 144 4.91 -6.88 -17.98
C LEU A 144 4.97 -8.25 -17.30
N ILE A 145 3.94 -8.62 -16.54
CA ILE A 145 3.84 -9.94 -15.90
C ILE A 145 3.86 -11.03 -16.98
N ASP A 146 3.09 -10.89 -18.06
CA ASP A 146 3.05 -11.86 -19.17
C ASP A 146 4.43 -12.04 -19.85
N LYS A 147 5.25 -10.97 -19.89
CA LYS A 147 6.60 -11.05 -20.44
C LYS A 147 7.56 -11.89 -19.59
N TYR A 148 7.37 -11.93 -18.27
CA TYR A 148 8.26 -12.62 -17.33
C TYR A 148 7.72 -13.95 -16.82
N VAL A 149 6.40 -14.09 -16.74
CA VAL A 149 5.72 -15.34 -16.41
C VAL A 149 5.36 -16.00 -17.73
N LYS A 150 6.19 -16.95 -18.19
CA LYS A 150 5.83 -17.82 -19.32
C LYS A 150 4.47 -18.44 -19.02
N THR A 151 3.44 -18.02 -19.75
CA THR A 151 2.19 -18.75 -19.83
C THR A 151 2.53 -20.08 -20.49
N GLU A 152 2.64 -21.14 -19.68
CA GLU A 152 2.60 -22.50 -20.18
C GLU A 152 1.27 -22.61 -20.94
N ASN A 153 1.35 -22.67 -22.27
CA ASN A 153 0.18 -22.94 -23.10
C ASN A 153 -0.53 -24.16 -22.51
N PRO A 154 -1.85 -24.11 -22.29
CA PRO A 154 -2.59 -25.34 -22.03
C PRO A 154 -2.41 -26.21 -23.28
N THR A 155 -1.59 -27.25 -23.16
CA THR A 155 -1.55 -28.35 -24.12
C THR A 155 -2.98 -28.86 -24.25
N THR A 156 -3.62 -28.51 -25.35
CA THR A 156 -4.80 -29.19 -25.88
C THR A 156 -4.43 -30.67 -26.05
N VAL A 157 -5.01 -31.52 -25.20
CA VAL A 157 -5.15 -32.95 -25.43
C VAL A 157 -6.63 -33.23 -25.53
#